data_AF-R5EBQ4-F1
#
_entry.id   AF-R5EBQ4-F1
#
_cell.length_a   1.000
_cell.length_b   1.000
_cell.length_c   1.000
_cell.angle_alpha   90.00
_cell.angle_beta   90.00
_cell.angle_gamma   90.00
#
_symmetry.space_group_name_H-M   'P 1'
#
loop_
_entity.id
_entity.type
_entity.pdbx_description
1 polymer ?
#
loop_
_entity_poly.entity_id
_entity_poly.type
_entity_poly.pdbx_seq_one_letter_code
_entity_poly.pdbx_strand_id
1 'polypeptide(L)'
;MLKAPKKNPNDKHDPYYCALQLQEILEKTNLSPILTMVMYEFLRDVAEDKIAKDSTIYEHIEGLFADKIRYSIMGNNAEVAIHSKAKAYLVILLEIACHAKLVKGMDMELQALKDLGECRVNVRMVGKQFGVAKRGFDFIKRLDNLREEHLVGSDLIKSLTACTTDEVEYIISRYKKEDPFESSDVIVVDKVQA
;
A
#
# COMPACT_ATOMS: atom_id res chain seq x y z
N MET A 1 -14.81 -16.90 24.85
CA MET A 1 -13.83 -16.97 23.76
C MET A 1 -14.59 -17.02 22.44
N LEU A 2 -14.57 -15.92 21.68
CA LEU A 2 -15.20 -15.90 20.36
C LEU A 2 -14.38 -16.81 19.44
N LYS A 3 -15.03 -17.86 18.89
CA LYS A 3 -14.39 -18.78 17.95
C LYS A 3 -13.95 -17.98 16.73
N ALA A 4 -12.70 -18.18 16.29
CA ALA A 4 -12.21 -17.63 15.03
C ALA A 4 -13.19 -18.02 13.90
N PRO A 5 -13.60 -17.09 13.04
CA PRO A 5 -14.54 -17.39 11.98
C PRO A 5 -13.94 -18.44 11.03
N LYS A 6 -14.74 -19.43 10.65
CA LYS A 6 -14.36 -20.44 9.66
C LYS A 6 -14.14 -19.72 8.32
N LYS A 7 -12.91 -19.76 7.80
CA LYS A 7 -12.57 -19.22 6.48
C LYS A 7 -13.43 -19.90 5.41
N ASN A 8 -14.14 -19.10 4.62
CA ASN A 8 -14.87 -19.55 3.46
C ASN A 8 -13.89 -19.74 2.31
N PRO A 9 -13.81 -20.91 1.65
CA PRO A 9 -12.89 -21.13 0.53
C PRO A 9 -13.15 -20.23 -0.69
N ASN A 10 -14.30 -19.52 -0.73
CA ASN A 10 -14.64 -18.52 -1.75
C ASN A 10 -14.30 -17.07 -1.35
N ASP A 11 -13.59 -16.83 -0.24
CA ASP A 11 -13.20 -15.47 0.14
C ASP A 11 -12.08 -14.96 -0.80
N LYS A 12 -12.47 -14.13 -1.78
CA LYS A 12 -11.60 -13.27 -2.61
C LYS A 12 -10.79 -12.25 -1.77
N HIS A 13 -10.83 -12.37 -0.44
CA HIS A 13 -10.14 -11.56 0.56
C HIS A 13 -9.09 -12.37 1.33
N ASP A 14 -8.70 -13.57 0.85
CA ASP A 14 -7.59 -14.27 1.47
C ASP A 14 -6.28 -13.48 1.28
N PRO A 15 -5.54 -13.16 2.36
CA PRO A 15 -4.39 -12.26 2.31
C PRO A 15 -3.30 -12.68 1.32
N TYR A 16 -3.20 -13.98 0.99
CA TYR A 16 -2.28 -14.48 -0.02
C TYR A 16 -2.63 -14.00 -1.43
N TYR A 17 -3.89 -14.18 -1.86
CA TYR A 17 -4.34 -13.76 -3.18
C TYR A 17 -4.32 -12.24 -3.35
N CYS A 18 -4.66 -11.49 -2.29
CA CYS A 18 -4.51 -10.03 -2.28
C CYS A 18 -3.03 -9.64 -2.49
N ALA A 19 -2.09 -10.33 -1.85
CA ALA A 19 -0.66 -10.06 -2.01
C ALA A 19 -0.15 -10.37 -3.43
N LEU A 20 -0.65 -11.42 -4.07
CA LEU A 20 -0.32 -11.72 -5.48
C LEU A 20 -0.88 -10.65 -6.44
N GLN A 21 -2.12 -10.19 -6.21
CA GLN A 21 -2.71 -9.11 -7.00
C GLN A 21 -1.93 -7.80 -6.82
N LEU A 22 -1.51 -7.49 -5.59
CA LEU A 22 -0.64 -6.35 -5.31
C LEU A 22 0.67 -6.43 -6.10
N GLN A 23 1.32 -7.59 -6.10
CA GLN A 23 2.54 -7.81 -6.88
C GLN A 23 2.29 -7.56 -8.38
N GLU A 24 1.23 -8.13 -8.95
CA GLU A 24 0.89 -7.97 -10.37
C GLU A 24 0.60 -6.50 -10.75
N ILE A 25 -0.10 -5.76 -9.89
CA ILE A 25 -0.34 -4.32 -10.08
C ILE A 25 0.98 -3.55 -10.10
N LEU A 26 1.88 -3.84 -9.17
CA LEU A 26 3.18 -3.17 -9.09
C LEU A 26 4.13 -3.52 -10.24
N GLU A 27 4.03 -4.72 -10.80
CA GLU A 27 4.84 -5.11 -11.96
C GLU A 27 4.30 -4.47 -13.26
N LYS A 28 2.97 -4.38 -13.39
CA LYS A 28 2.33 -3.76 -14.56
C LYS A 28 2.37 -2.24 -14.54
N THR A 29 2.65 -1.64 -13.39
CA THR A 29 2.66 -0.19 -13.21
C THR A 29 4.04 0.27 -12.75
N ASN A 30 4.58 1.37 -13.30
CA ASN A 30 5.85 1.93 -12.81
C ASN A 30 5.68 2.71 -11.47
N LEU A 31 4.80 2.23 -10.58
CA LEU A 31 4.41 2.92 -9.36
C LEU A 31 5.30 2.62 -8.16
N SER A 32 6.06 1.52 -8.19
CA SER A 32 6.90 1.10 -7.06
C SER A 32 7.82 2.22 -6.55
N PRO A 33 8.50 3.02 -7.40
CA PRO A 33 9.30 4.15 -6.89
C PRO A 33 8.48 5.22 -6.16
N ILE A 34 7.29 5.55 -6.66
CA ILE A 34 6.39 6.53 -6.02
C ILE A 34 5.91 5.98 -4.68
N LEU A 35 5.46 4.72 -4.66
CA LEU A 35 5.00 4.04 -3.45
C LEU A 35 6.09 3.93 -2.40
N THR A 36 7.32 3.57 -2.78
CA THR A 36 8.48 3.53 -1.90
C THR A 36 8.70 4.88 -1.21
N MET A 37 8.66 5.97 -1.98
CA MET A 37 8.87 7.32 -1.45
C MET A 37 7.74 7.77 -0.52
N VAL A 38 6.48 7.54 -0.89
CA VAL A 38 5.33 7.90 -0.05
C VAL A 38 5.31 7.06 1.23
N MET A 39 5.60 5.76 1.14
CA MET A 39 5.68 4.88 2.30
C MET A 39 6.77 5.30 3.28
N TYR A 40 7.93 5.74 2.78
CA TYR A 40 8.99 6.29 3.63
C TYR A 40 8.57 7.57 4.35
N GLU A 41 7.97 8.52 3.62
CA GLU A 41 7.50 9.78 4.22
C GLU A 41 6.42 9.50 5.28
N PHE A 42 5.46 8.64 4.96
CA PHE A 42 4.44 8.19 5.91
C PHE A 42 5.04 7.57 7.17
N LEU A 43 5.95 6.60 7.03
CA LEU A 43 6.57 5.94 8.19
C LEU A 43 7.43 6.90 9.01
N ARG A 44 8.15 7.83 8.37
CA ARG A 44 8.93 8.85 9.06
C ARG A 44 8.02 9.80 9.84
N ASP A 45 6.93 10.26 9.25
CA ASP A 45 5.98 11.15 9.92
C ASP A 45 5.28 10.46 11.10
N VAL A 46 4.98 9.16 11.00
CA VAL A 46 4.51 8.34 12.12
C VAL A 46 5.57 8.23 13.22
N ALA A 47 6.85 8.02 12.86
CA ALA A 47 7.94 7.91 13.82
C ALA A 47 8.22 9.21 14.57
N GLU A 48 7.97 10.35 13.92
CA GLU A 48 8.14 11.69 14.48
C GLU A 48 6.87 12.25 15.13
N ASP A 49 5.81 11.44 15.25
CA ASP A 49 4.48 11.82 15.77
C ASP A 49 3.89 13.07 15.05
N LYS A 50 4.24 13.28 13.78
CA LYS A 50 3.76 14.40 12.95
C LYS A 50 2.40 14.17 12.33
N ILE A 51 1.90 12.94 12.39
CA ILE A 51 0.63 12.55 11.78
C ILE A 51 -0.50 12.50 12.82
N ALA A 52 -1.65 13.05 12.45
CA ALA A 52 -2.87 12.93 13.24
C ALA A 52 -3.37 11.48 13.24
N LYS A 53 -3.80 11.00 14.41
CA LYS A 53 -4.15 9.59 14.66
C LYS A 53 -5.65 9.33 14.47
N ASP A 54 -6.27 9.99 13.49
CA ASP A 54 -7.72 9.96 13.20
C ASP A 54 -8.01 9.84 11.69
N SER A 55 -9.22 10.22 11.24
CA SER A 55 -9.63 10.14 9.84
C SER A 55 -8.79 11.00 8.89
N THR A 56 -8.01 11.97 9.38
CA THR A 56 -7.19 12.84 8.53
C THR A 56 -5.89 12.17 8.07
N ILE A 57 -5.56 10.98 8.59
CA ILE A 57 -4.44 10.17 8.10
C ILE A 57 -4.57 9.88 6.59
N TYR A 58 -5.80 9.69 6.11
CA TYR A 58 -6.09 9.45 4.71
C TYR A 58 -5.78 10.67 3.85
N GLU A 59 -6.23 11.85 4.28
CA GLU A 59 -5.99 13.11 3.60
C GLU A 59 -4.50 13.45 3.55
N HIS A 60 -3.77 13.18 4.63
CA HIS A 60 -2.31 13.33 4.69
C HIS A 60 -1.62 12.51 3.61
N ILE A 61 -1.90 11.20 3.56
CA ILE A 61 -1.22 10.30 2.61
C ILE A 61 -1.72 10.54 1.17
N GLU A 62 -3.00 10.89 0.98
CA GLU A 62 -3.53 11.32 -0.32
C GLU A 62 -2.76 12.55 -0.85
N GLY A 63 -2.47 13.52 0.03
CA GLY A 63 -1.64 14.68 -0.29
C GLY A 63 -0.22 14.29 -0.74
N LEU A 64 0.43 13.36 -0.03
CA LEU A 64 1.76 12.86 -0.42
C LEU A 64 1.74 12.24 -1.82
N PHE A 65 0.74 11.41 -2.12
CA PHE A 65 0.58 10.83 -3.46
C PHE A 65 0.32 11.91 -4.51
N ALA A 66 -0.59 12.84 -4.24
CA ALA A 66 -0.92 13.90 -5.19
C ALA A 66 0.34 14.68 -5.58
N ASP A 67 1.19 15.02 -4.62
CA ASP A 67 2.44 15.73 -4.87
C ASP A 67 3.42 14.90 -5.72
N LYS A 68 3.66 13.62 -5.40
CA LYS A 68 4.58 12.78 -6.19
C LYS A 68 4.06 12.46 -7.59
N ILE A 69 2.74 12.26 -7.74
CA ILE A 69 2.11 12.01 -9.04
C ILE A 69 2.12 13.28 -9.90
N ARG A 70 1.93 14.47 -9.30
CA ARG A 70 2.06 15.76 -10.01
C ARG A 70 3.43 15.92 -10.68
N TYR A 71 4.52 15.50 -10.02
CA TYR A 71 5.84 15.50 -10.65
C TYR A 71 5.96 14.54 -11.85
N SER A 72 5.07 13.55 -11.95
CA SER A 72 5.10 12.50 -12.97
C SER A 72 4.12 12.71 -14.13
N ILE A 73 3.13 13.60 -14.01
CA ILE A 73 2.07 13.82 -15.01
C ILE A 73 2.02 15.31 -15.40
N MET A 74 2.28 15.62 -16.67
CA MET A 74 2.06 16.96 -17.26
C MET A 74 0.75 16.98 -18.07
N GLY A 75 -0.22 17.83 -17.70
CA GLY A 75 -1.43 18.06 -18.54
C GLY A 75 -2.60 18.77 -17.84
N ASN A 76 -3.44 19.46 -18.63
CA ASN A 76 -4.68 20.10 -18.17
C ASN A 76 -5.78 19.02 -18.05
N ASN A 77 -6.42 18.90 -16.88
CA ASN A 77 -7.24 17.77 -16.34
C ASN A 77 -6.49 16.78 -15.44
N ALA A 78 -5.21 16.99 -15.15
CA ALA A 78 -4.47 16.08 -14.28
C ALA A 78 -5.04 16.02 -12.85
N GLU A 79 -5.60 17.10 -12.30
CA GLU A 79 -5.89 17.17 -10.86
C GLU A 79 -6.95 16.16 -10.37
N VAL A 80 -8.11 16.07 -11.01
CA VAL A 80 -9.14 15.08 -10.64
C VAL A 80 -8.65 13.64 -10.84
N ALA A 81 -7.93 13.39 -11.95
CA ALA A 81 -7.34 12.08 -12.23
C ALA A 81 -6.21 11.72 -11.24
N ILE A 82 -5.45 12.72 -10.77
CA ILE A 82 -4.41 12.58 -9.75
C ILE A 82 -5.05 12.19 -8.41
N HIS A 83 -6.13 12.86 -8.00
CA HIS A 83 -6.82 12.54 -6.74
C HIS A 83 -7.42 11.13 -6.75
N SER A 84 -8.12 10.74 -7.82
CA SER A 84 -8.67 9.38 -7.93
C SER A 84 -7.58 8.30 -7.91
N LYS A 85 -6.44 8.54 -8.59
CA LYS A 85 -5.28 7.64 -8.55
C LYS A 85 -4.60 7.63 -7.18
N ALA A 86 -4.45 8.78 -6.53
CA ALA A 86 -3.89 8.90 -5.19
C ALA A 86 -4.69 8.08 -4.18
N LYS A 87 -6.03 8.12 -4.25
CA LYS A 87 -6.91 7.29 -3.42
C LYS A 87 -6.72 5.79 -3.67
N ALA A 88 -6.62 5.37 -4.93
CA ALA A 88 -6.36 3.96 -5.25
C ALA A 88 -4.99 3.49 -4.71
N TYR A 89 -3.95 4.32 -4.83
CA TYR A 89 -2.61 3.98 -4.34
C TYR A 89 -2.47 4.06 -2.83
N LEU A 90 -3.28 4.91 -2.19
CA LEU A 90 -3.43 4.93 -0.73
C LEU A 90 -3.90 3.58 -0.20
N VAL A 91 -4.87 2.95 -0.86
CA VAL A 91 -5.31 1.60 -0.49
C VAL A 91 -4.14 0.63 -0.52
N ILE A 92 -3.40 0.58 -1.64
CA ILE A 92 -2.21 -0.27 -1.83
C ILE A 92 -1.17 -0.05 -0.72
N LEU A 93 -0.87 1.21 -0.40
CA LEU A 93 0.08 1.55 0.65
C LEU A 93 -0.37 1.06 2.03
N LEU A 94 -1.66 1.22 2.35
CA LEU A 94 -2.22 0.74 3.61
C LEU A 94 -2.20 -0.80 3.68
N GLU A 95 -2.43 -1.49 2.57
CA GLU A 95 -2.29 -2.95 2.51
C GLU A 95 -0.86 -3.35 2.84
N ILE A 96 0.13 -2.73 2.19
CA ILE A 96 1.55 -3.01 2.45
C ILE A 96 1.88 -2.72 3.92
N ALA A 97 1.53 -1.54 4.42
CA ALA A 97 1.87 -1.10 5.77
C ALA A 97 1.25 -2.01 6.86
N CYS A 98 0.01 -2.45 6.67
CA CYS A 98 -0.69 -3.35 7.58
C CYS A 98 -0.17 -4.79 7.47
N HIS A 99 -0.18 -5.36 6.27
CA HIS A 99 0.10 -6.79 6.07
C HIS A 99 1.59 -7.14 6.19
N ALA A 100 2.50 -6.23 5.80
CA ALA A 100 3.94 -6.38 6.05
C ALA A 100 4.32 -6.01 7.49
N LYS A 101 3.36 -5.56 8.31
CA LYS A 101 3.56 -5.13 9.71
C LYS A 101 4.61 -4.03 9.84
N LEU A 102 4.54 -3.03 8.96
CA LEU A 102 5.38 -1.83 9.05
C LEU A 102 4.88 -0.87 10.13
N VAL A 103 3.58 -0.91 10.42
CA VAL A 103 2.91 -0.08 11.42
C VAL A 103 2.21 -0.96 12.47
N LYS A 104 2.21 -0.52 13.73
CA LYS A 104 1.44 -1.12 14.83
C LYS A 104 0.18 -0.32 15.11
N GLY A 105 -0.85 -0.97 15.66
CA GLY A 105 -2.06 -0.29 16.09
C GLY A 105 -2.91 0.28 14.94
N MET A 106 -2.64 -0.13 13.70
CA MET A 106 -3.46 0.13 12.53
C MET A 106 -4.05 -1.19 12.05
N ASP A 107 -5.36 -1.22 11.83
CA ASP A 107 -6.08 -2.34 11.25
C ASP A 107 -6.87 -1.82 10.05
N MET A 108 -6.98 -2.62 8.99
CA MET A 108 -7.59 -2.20 7.74
C MET A 108 -8.59 -3.26 7.29
N GLU A 109 -9.82 -2.84 7.07
CA GLU A 109 -10.89 -3.67 6.52
C GLU A 109 -11.36 -3.06 5.19
N LEU A 110 -11.20 -3.81 4.10
CA LEU A 110 -11.74 -3.47 2.79
C LEU A 110 -13.16 -4.04 2.67
N GLN A 111 -14.13 -3.16 2.47
CA GLN A 111 -15.52 -3.54 2.23
C GLN A 111 -15.88 -3.21 0.77
N ALA A 112 -16.06 -4.26 -0.04
CA ALA A 112 -16.67 -4.11 -1.36
C ALA A 112 -18.17 -3.84 -1.18
N LEU A 113 -18.62 -2.65 -1.59
CA LEU A 113 -20.05 -2.34 -1.60
C LEU A 113 -20.62 -2.98 -2.86
N LYS A 114 -21.22 -4.18 -2.69
CA LYS A 114 -21.72 -5.05 -3.78
C LYS A 114 -22.63 -4.36 -4.80
N ASP A 115 -23.20 -3.20 -4.48
CA ASP A 115 -24.20 -2.51 -5.28
C ASP A 115 -23.79 -1.10 -5.75
N LEU A 116 -22.57 -0.63 -5.45
CA LEU A 116 -22.16 0.76 -5.74
C LEU A 116 -20.93 0.89 -6.64
N GLY A 117 -20.22 -0.19 -6.97
CA GLY A 117 -18.94 -0.10 -7.70
C GLY A 117 -17.84 0.62 -6.91
N GLU A 118 -18.08 0.90 -5.63
CA GLU A 118 -17.16 1.61 -4.74
C GLU A 118 -16.55 0.64 -3.71
N CYS A 119 -15.23 0.72 -3.54
CA CYS A 119 -14.52 0.04 -2.46
C CYS A 119 -14.39 1.01 -1.29
N ARG A 120 -14.94 0.64 -0.12
CA ARG A 120 -14.76 1.42 1.11
C ARG A 120 -13.61 0.84 1.92
N VAL A 121 -12.63 1.68 2.23
CA VAL A 121 -11.52 1.33 3.12
C VAL A 121 -11.81 1.84 4.52
N ASN A 122 -12.02 0.93 5.47
CA ASN A 122 -12.16 1.28 6.88
C ASN A 122 -10.82 1.02 7.59
N VAL A 123 -10.13 2.08 8.01
CA VAL A 123 -8.94 1.99 8.85
C VAL A 123 -9.34 2.26 10.29
N ARG A 124 -8.99 1.31 11.15
CA ARG A 124 -9.14 1.42 12.60
C ARG A 124 -7.79 1.69 13.23
N MET A 125 -7.74 2.72 14.06
CA MET A 125 -6.53 3.17 14.74
C MET A 125 -6.63 2.95 16.24
N VAL A 126 -5.58 2.40 16.83
CA VAL A 126 -5.42 2.23 18.28
C VAL A 126 -4.33 3.21 18.72
N GLY A 127 -4.73 4.44 19.09
CA GLY A 127 -3.78 5.54 19.35
C GLY A 127 -2.66 5.22 20.35
N LYS A 128 -2.92 4.37 21.36
CA LYS A 128 -1.91 3.92 22.35
C LYS A 128 -0.84 2.98 21.79
N GLN A 129 -1.11 2.35 20.65
CA GLN A 129 -0.25 1.37 20.00
C GLN A 129 0.25 1.86 18.64
N PHE A 130 -0.26 3.00 18.17
CA PHE A 130 0.05 3.53 16.86
C PHE A 130 1.50 4.03 16.80
N GLY A 131 2.28 3.43 15.92
CA GLY A 131 3.70 3.71 15.74
C GLY A 131 4.36 2.77 14.75
N VAL A 132 5.61 3.06 14.40
CA VAL A 132 6.39 2.27 13.44
C VAL A 132 6.90 0.97 14.09
N ALA A 133 6.75 -0.14 13.39
CA ALA A 133 7.31 -1.43 13.81
C ALA A 133 8.80 -1.52 13.45
N LYS A 134 9.54 -2.48 14.05
CA LYS A 134 10.96 -2.68 13.76
C LYS A 134 11.24 -2.77 12.25
N ARG A 135 10.45 -3.55 11.51
CA ARG A 135 10.59 -3.68 10.06
C ARG A 135 10.38 -2.36 9.32
N GLY A 136 9.46 -1.51 9.79
CA GLY A 136 9.29 -0.16 9.28
C GLY A 136 10.52 0.73 9.52
N PHE A 137 11.15 0.65 10.69
CA PHE A 137 12.43 1.34 10.94
C PHE A 137 13.56 0.81 10.05
N ASP A 138 13.62 -0.50 9.82
CA ASP A 138 14.59 -1.11 8.93
C ASP A 138 14.36 -0.69 7.47
N PHE A 139 13.09 -0.50 7.06
CA PHE A 139 12.73 0.09 5.77
C PHE A 139 13.22 1.54 5.64
N ILE A 140 12.94 2.40 6.64
CA ILE A 140 13.40 3.80 6.65
C ILE A 140 14.92 3.88 6.45
N LYS A 141 15.68 3.11 7.25
CA LYS A 141 17.14 3.06 7.18
C LYS A 141 17.66 2.61 5.81
N ARG A 142 17.01 1.63 5.18
CA ARG A 142 17.39 1.19 3.82
C ARG A 142 17.27 2.34 2.83
N LEU A 143 16.19 3.12 2.88
CA LEU A 143 16.04 4.27 1.96
C LEU A 143 17.01 5.41 2.27
N ASP A 144 17.29 5.68 3.55
CA ASP A 144 18.28 6.69 3.91
C ASP A 144 19.66 6.34 3.32
N ASN A 145 20.08 5.08 3.43
CA ASN A 145 21.32 4.60 2.82
C ASN A 145 21.33 4.79 1.29
N LEU A 146 20.25 4.43 0.59
CA LEU A 146 20.16 4.61 -0.88
C LEU A 146 20.30 6.08 -1.30
N ARG A 147 19.84 7.02 -0.46
CA ARG A 147 19.96 8.46 -0.70
C ARG A 147 21.38 8.95 -0.44
N GLU A 148 22.04 8.44 0.60
CA GLU A 148 23.44 8.73 0.93
C GLU A 148 24.41 8.19 -0.12
N GLU A 149 24.08 7.05 -0.75
CA GLU A 149 24.87 6.44 -1.84
C GLU A 149 24.81 7.24 -3.16
N HIS A 150 24.11 8.37 -3.20
CA HIS A 150 23.99 9.25 -4.36
C HIS A 150 23.55 8.54 -5.65
N LEU A 151 22.70 7.51 -5.54
CA LEU A 151 22.16 6.80 -6.70
C LEU A 151 21.32 7.75 -7.57
N VAL A 152 21.46 7.62 -8.90
CA VAL A 152 20.74 8.44 -9.89
C VAL A 152 20.19 7.60 -11.03
N GLY A 153 19.20 8.15 -11.74
CA GLY A 153 18.66 7.57 -12.97
C GLY A 153 18.12 6.15 -12.78
N SER A 154 18.54 5.23 -13.66
CA SER A 154 17.99 3.87 -13.69
C SER A 154 18.31 3.03 -12.45
N ASP A 155 19.45 3.29 -11.79
CA ASP A 155 19.87 2.49 -10.64
C ASP A 155 19.07 2.88 -9.40
N LEU A 156 18.80 4.17 -9.23
CA LEU A 156 17.86 4.65 -8.22
C LEU A 156 16.47 4.01 -8.42
N ILE A 157 15.95 3.99 -9.65
CA ILE A 157 14.63 3.41 -9.94
C ILE A 157 14.59 1.92 -9.59
N LYS A 158 15.62 1.16 -9.95
CA LYS A 158 15.73 -0.27 -9.61
C LYS A 158 15.75 -0.48 -8.10
N SER A 159 16.58 0.26 -7.37
CA SER A 159 16.69 0.13 -5.93
C SER A 159 15.40 0.51 -5.20
N LEU A 160 14.74 1.59 -5.63
CA LEU A 160 13.44 1.98 -5.08
C LEU A 160 12.36 0.93 -5.37
N THR A 161 12.38 0.34 -6.57
CA THR A 161 11.43 -0.73 -6.94
C THR A 161 11.64 -1.95 -6.04
N ALA A 162 12.88 -2.39 -5.88
CA ALA A 162 13.22 -3.52 -5.01
C ALA A 162 12.73 -3.30 -3.57
N CYS A 163 12.86 -2.09 -3.01
CA CYS A 163 12.40 -1.82 -1.65
C CYS A 163 10.90 -2.08 -1.43
N THR A 164 10.03 -1.72 -2.39
CA THR A 164 8.59 -2.01 -2.28
C THR A 164 8.32 -3.49 -2.55
N THR A 165 8.98 -4.08 -3.53
CA THR A 165 8.81 -5.51 -3.87
C THR A 165 9.18 -6.42 -2.69
N ASP A 166 10.27 -6.12 -1.97
CA ASP A 166 10.68 -6.86 -0.76
C ASP A 166 9.56 -6.92 0.31
N GLU A 167 8.77 -5.86 0.44
CA GLU A 167 7.66 -5.83 1.40
C GLU A 167 6.49 -6.68 0.94
N VAL A 168 6.20 -6.67 -0.37
CA VAL A 168 5.14 -7.51 -0.95
C VAL A 168 5.52 -8.99 -0.90
N GLU A 169 6.77 -9.34 -1.23
CA GLU A 169 7.27 -10.72 -1.12
C GLU A 169 7.22 -11.23 0.34
N TYR A 170 7.47 -10.36 1.31
CA TYR A 170 7.31 -10.70 2.71
C TYR A 170 5.84 -11.03 3.05
N ILE A 171 4.87 -10.29 2.50
CA ILE A 171 3.45 -10.58 2.66
C ILE A 171 3.12 -11.94 2.03
N ILE A 172 3.52 -12.17 0.78
CA ILE A 172 3.26 -13.41 0.04
C ILE A 172 3.83 -14.62 0.81
N SER A 173 5.10 -14.56 1.22
CA SER A 173 5.75 -15.64 1.95
C SER A 173 5.10 -15.93 3.30
N ARG A 174 4.63 -14.89 4.00
CA ARG A 174 3.91 -15.01 5.27
C ARG A 174 2.56 -15.70 5.13
N TYR A 175 1.84 -15.43 4.04
CA TYR A 175 0.50 -15.97 3.81
C TYR A 175 0.46 -17.17 2.87
N LYS A 176 1.62 -17.63 2.39
CA LYS A 176 1.76 -18.75 1.47
C LYS A 176 0.99 -19.96 2.00
N LYS A 177 -0.06 -20.34 1.28
CA LYS A 177 -0.69 -21.65 1.43
C LYS A 177 0.06 -22.65 0.56
N GLU A 178 0.21 -23.88 1.04
CA GLU A 178 0.43 -25.00 0.14
C GLU A 178 -0.86 -25.15 -0.69
N ASP A 179 -0.69 -25.26 -2.01
CA ASP A 179 -1.70 -25.01 -3.05
C ASP A 179 -3.05 -25.71 -2.83
N PRO A 180 -4.17 -25.10 -3.29
CA PRO A 180 -4.59 -25.47 -4.64
C PRO A 180 -5.00 -24.26 -5.48
N PHE A 181 -4.29 -24.09 -6.60
CA PHE A 181 -4.73 -23.33 -7.74
C PHE A 181 -5.90 -24.06 -8.41
N GLU A 182 -6.99 -23.32 -8.60
CA GLU A 182 -8.03 -23.40 -9.63
C GLU A 182 -9.23 -22.67 -9.01
N SER A 183 -9.84 -21.65 -9.59
CA SER A 183 -9.91 -21.19 -10.97
C SER A 183 -10.63 -19.83 -10.94
N SER A 184 -10.34 -19.01 -11.96
CA SER A 184 -11.23 -17.99 -12.53
C SER A 184 -12.10 -17.17 -11.57
N ASP A 185 -11.64 -15.96 -11.24
CA ASP A 185 -12.43 -14.74 -11.39
C ASP A 185 -11.53 -13.52 -11.18
N VAL A 186 -11.21 -12.89 -12.31
CA VAL A 186 -10.47 -11.64 -12.43
C VAL A 186 -11.32 -10.52 -11.80
N ILE A 187 -10.78 -9.80 -10.81
CA ILE A 187 -11.28 -8.45 -10.52
C ILE A 187 -10.59 -7.52 -11.52
N VAL A 188 -11.36 -7.09 -12.51
CA VAL A 188 -10.99 -6.03 -13.43
C VAL A 188 -10.92 -4.74 -12.62
N VAL A 189 -9.74 -4.11 -12.55
CA VAL A 189 -9.67 -2.68 -12.24
C VAL A 189 -10.32 -1.99 -13.41
N ASP A 190 -11.58 -1.62 -13.23
CA ASP A 190 -12.37 -0.99 -14.26
C ASP A 190 -11.66 0.28 -14.74
N LYS A 191 -11.77 0.51 -16.04
CA LYS A 191 -10.96 1.44 -16.84
C LYS A 191 -10.64 2.73 -16.08
N VAL A 192 -9.37 3.13 -16.13
CA VAL A 192 -9.00 4.54 -16.01
C VAL A 192 -9.63 5.25 -17.20
N GLN A 193 -10.86 5.75 -17.05
CA GLN A 193 -11.40 6.72 -17.98
C GLN A 193 -10.75 8.08 -17.68
N ALA A 194 -10.20 8.65 -18.75
CA ALA A 194 -9.48 9.91 -18.80
C ALA A 194 -10.34 11.10 -18.41
#